data_AF-A0A9N9PIZ1-F1
#
_entry.id   AF-A0A9N9PIZ1-F1
#
_cell.length_a   1.000
_cell.length_b   1.000
_cell.length_c   1.000
_cell.angle_alpha   90.00
_cell.angle_beta   90.00
_cell.angle_gamma   90.00
#
_symmetry.space_group_name_H-M   'P 1'
#
loop_
_entity.id
_entity.type
_entity.pdbx_description
1 polymer ?
#
loop_
_entity_poly.entity_id
_entity_poly.type
_entity_poly.pdbx_seq_one_letter_code
_entity_poly.pdbx_strand_id
1 'polypeptide(L)'
;NYNKEEKKKQYIIILKYCIRDCIAPKEAIEYINKITEYRLISDLTIIPLYEYSYDNKTKMINNLFVNLAHQEKFEISFKYRGRNQKEKFKDGLVRDLEKGFLSLTHIVLDFNSLYPSLITQNNICFLTKLLDNKEEKECYEISFEDIKGKTKYVRFSKLKKD
;
A
#
# COMPACT_ATOMS: atom_id res chain seq x y z
N ASN A 1 -12.06 20.62 57.47
CA ASN A 1 -13.12 20.77 56.42
C ASN A 1 -12.63 21.42 55.13
N TYR A 2 -11.87 22.52 55.17
CA TYR A 2 -11.36 23.24 53.98
C TYR A 2 -10.58 22.35 52.96
N ASN A 3 -9.66 21.51 53.44
CA ASN A 3 -8.85 20.61 52.60
C ASN A 3 -9.68 19.53 51.86
N LYS A 4 -10.86 19.15 52.39
CA LYS A 4 -11.71 18.11 51.80
C LYS A 4 -12.51 18.62 50.60
N GLU A 5 -12.97 19.88 50.65
CA GLU A 5 -13.67 20.51 49.53
C GLU A 5 -12.74 20.83 48.36
N GLU A 6 -11.52 21.28 48.66
CA GLU A 6 -10.51 21.59 47.65
C GLU A 6 -10.06 20.33 46.89
N LYS A 7 -9.82 19.22 47.61
CA LYS A 7 -9.61 17.91 46.99
C LYS A 7 -10.79 17.46 46.13
N LYS A 8 -12.03 17.68 46.59
CA LYS A 8 -13.23 17.34 45.81
C LYS A 8 -13.28 18.12 44.48
N LYS A 9 -12.90 19.41 44.48
CA LYS A 9 -12.79 20.21 43.24
C LYS A 9 -11.71 19.65 42.29
N GLN A 10 -10.55 19.25 42.82
CA GLN A 10 -9.50 18.62 42.02
C GLN A 10 -9.95 17.30 41.39
N TYR A 11 -10.64 16.43 42.14
CA TYR A 11 -11.18 15.18 41.59
C TYR A 11 -12.21 15.42 40.48
N ILE A 12 -13.05 16.45 40.58
CA ILE A 12 -14.00 16.82 39.52
C ILE A 12 -13.27 17.22 38.23
N ILE A 13 -12.15 17.95 38.35
CA ILE A 13 -11.35 18.34 37.19
C ILE A 13 -10.75 17.09 36.52
N ILE A 14 -10.15 16.19 37.30
CA ILE A 14 -9.58 14.94 36.79
C ILE A 14 -10.67 14.11 36.09
N LEU A 15 -11.85 13.96 36.71
CA LEU A 15 -12.97 13.24 36.10
C LEU A 15 -13.40 13.83 34.75
N LYS A 16 -13.43 15.17 34.63
CA LYS A 16 -13.75 15.83 33.36
C LYS A 16 -12.72 15.50 32.27
N TYR A 17 -11.43 15.47 32.61
CA TYR A 17 -10.38 15.06 31.67
C TYR A 17 -10.51 13.59 31.29
N CYS A 18 -10.73 12.69 32.25
CA CYS A 18 -10.93 11.27 31.94
C CYS A 18 -12.13 11.04 31.01
N ILE A 19 -13.24 11.75 31.23
CA ILE A 19 -14.41 11.68 30.34
C ILE A 19 -14.04 12.17 28.93
N ARG A 20 -13.30 13.28 28.83
CA ARG A 20 -12.89 13.84 27.55
C ARG A 20 -11.89 12.94 26.81
N ASP A 21 -11.02 12.26 27.54
CA ASP A 21 -10.08 11.26 27.01
C ASP A 21 -10.79 9.99 26.53
N CYS A 22 -12.01 9.69 27.00
CA CYS A 22 -12.84 8.62 26.44
C CYS A 22 -13.66 9.09 25.22
N ILE A 23 -14.18 10.32 25.25
CA ILE A 23 -15.04 10.85 24.20
C ILE A 23 -14.23 11.18 22.94
N ALA A 24 -13.09 11.86 23.07
CA ALA A 24 -12.34 12.34 21.92
C ALA A 24 -11.87 11.20 20.99
N PRO A 25 -11.34 10.05 21.49
CA PRO A 25 -11.01 8.92 20.62
C PRO A 25 -12.24 8.28 19.98
N LYS A 26 -13.36 8.19 20.70
CA LYS A 26 -14.60 7.65 20.16
C LYS A 26 -15.08 8.49 18.97
N GLU A 27 -15.20 9.80 19.17
CA GLU A 27 -15.64 10.73 18.13
C GLU A 27 -14.67 10.74 16.95
N ALA A 28 -13.36 10.67 17.19
CA ALA A 28 -12.36 10.57 16.13
C ALA A 28 -12.52 9.29 15.30
N ILE A 29 -12.76 8.14 15.94
CA ILE A 29 -12.98 6.85 15.26
C ILE A 29 -14.25 6.89 14.41
N GLU A 30 -15.33 7.47 14.93
CA GLU A 30 -16.60 7.63 14.22
C GLU A 30 -16.46 8.59 13.03
N TYR A 31 -15.79 9.73 13.23
CA TYR A 31 -15.54 10.73 12.17
C TYR A 31 -14.69 10.17 11.03
N ILE A 32 -13.62 9.45 11.34
CA ILE A 32 -12.75 8.81 10.34
C ILE A 32 -13.45 7.59 9.71
N ASN A 33 -14.54 7.11 10.32
CA ASN A 33 -15.28 5.91 9.91
C ASN A 33 -14.39 4.65 9.83
N LYS A 34 -13.43 4.55 10.76
CA LYS A 34 -12.35 3.56 10.68
C LYS A 34 -12.85 2.11 10.83
N ILE A 35 -13.90 1.92 11.63
CA ILE A 35 -14.51 0.60 11.86
C ILE A 35 -15.10 0.02 10.56
N THR A 36 -15.78 0.86 9.76
CA THR A 36 -16.37 0.43 8.48
C THR A 36 -15.28 0.07 7.47
N GLU A 37 -14.22 0.88 7.39
CA GLU A 37 -13.05 0.57 6.55
C GLU A 37 -12.44 -0.78 6.93
N TYR A 38 -12.22 -1.03 8.23
CA TYR A 38 -11.67 -2.29 8.70
C TYR A 38 -12.55 -3.48 8.36
N ARG A 39 -13.87 -3.34 8.50
CA ARG A 39 -14.82 -4.38 8.12
C ARG A 39 -14.74 -4.71 6.64
N LEU A 40 -14.80 -3.71 5.77
CA LEU A 40 -14.77 -3.91 4.32
C LEU A 40 -13.50 -4.63 3.88
N ILE A 41 -12.36 -4.25 4.46
CA ILE A 41 -11.08 -4.84 4.10
C ILE A 41 -10.92 -6.24 4.70
N SER A 42 -11.36 -6.46 5.93
CA SER A 42 -11.41 -7.77 6.60
C SER A 42 -12.20 -8.78 5.75
N ASP A 43 -13.38 -8.38 5.29
CA ASP A 43 -14.26 -9.24 4.47
C ASP A 43 -13.61 -9.57 3.12
N LEU A 44 -12.93 -8.60 2.50
CA LEU A 44 -12.25 -8.79 1.21
C LEU A 44 -11.00 -9.68 1.31
N THR A 45 -10.18 -9.45 2.35
CA THR A 45 -8.86 -10.09 2.51
C THR A 45 -8.91 -11.34 3.37
N ILE A 46 -10.05 -11.68 3.98
CA ILE A 46 -10.18 -12.82 4.90
C ILE A 46 -9.15 -12.72 6.05
N ILE A 47 -9.03 -11.52 6.62
CA ILE A 47 -8.16 -11.24 7.78
C ILE A 47 -9.05 -10.78 8.93
N PRO A 48 -8.96 -11.37 10.12
CA PRO A 48 -9.77 -10.93 11.24
C PRO A 48 -9.41 -9.50 11.67
N LEU A 49 -10.43 -8.72 12.04
CA LEU A 49 -10.32 -7.29 12.36
C LEU A 49 -9.20 -6.92 13.34
N TYR A 50 -8.92 -7.76 14.34
CA TYR A 50 -7.90 -7.47 15.36
C TYR A 50 -6.47 -7.45 14.80
N GLU A 51 -6.20 -8.16 13.70
CA GLU A 51 -4.87 -8.19 13.06
C GLU A 51 -4.57 -6.93 12.23
N TYR A 52 -5.58 -6.09 11.99
CA TYR A 52 -5.42 -4.85 11.23
C TYR A 52 -4.62 -3.79 12.00
N SER A 53 -4.62 -3.88 13.34
CA SER A 53 -3.98 -2.91 14.23
C SER A 53 -2.45 -2.81 14.08
N TYR A 54 -1.80 -3.78 13.42
CA TYR A 54 -0.34 -3.93 13.35
C TYR A 54 0.31 -3.55 12.00
N ASP A 55 -0.32 -2.71 11.16
CA ASP A 55 0.23 -2.26 9.86
C ASP A 55 0.65 -3.42 8.93
N ASN A 56 -0.24 -4.40 8.79
CA ASN A 56 0.00 -5.61 8.02
C ASN A 56 -0.38 -5.48 6.53
N LYS A 57 -0.10 -4.33 5.89
CA LYS A 57 -0.50 -4.08 4.48
C LYS A 57 -0.04 -5.17 3.52
N THR A 58 1.17 -5.69 3.72
CA THR A 58 1.70 -6.81 2.92
C THR A 58 0.86 -8.08 3.09
N LYS A 59 0.44 -8.39 4.33
CA LYS A 59 -0.41 -9.56 4.60
C LYS A 59 -1.78 -9.39 3.94
N MET A 60 -2.34 -8.19 4.01
CA MET A 60 -3.61 -7.84 3.36
C MET A 60 -3.55 -8.06 1.85
N ILE A 61 -2.53 -7.53 1.19
CA ILE A 61 -2.32 -7.70 -0.26
C ILE A 61 -2.11 -9.17 -0.60
N ASN A 62 -1.28 -9.90 0.16
CA ASN A 62 -1.04 -11.31 -0.07
C ASN A 62 -2.32 -12.15 0.05
N ASN A 63 -3.11 -11.93 1.10
CA ASN A 63 -4.36 -12.66 1.28
C ASN A 63 -5.41 -12.28 0.24
N LEU A 64 -5.45 -11.02 -0.22
CA LEU A 64 -6.25 -10.62 -1.36
C LEU A 64 -5.89 -11.45 -2.61
N PHE A 65 -4.60 -11.55 -2.93
CA PHE A 65 -4.14 -12.37 -4.06
C PHE A 65 -4.48 -13.85 -3.89
N VAL A 66 -4.32 -14.40 -2.68
CA VAL A 66 -4.66 -15.80 -2.40
C VAL A 66 -6.15 -16.04 -2.58
N ASN A 67 -7.00 -15.14 -2.08
CA ASN A 67 -8.45 -15.23 -2.23
C ASN A 67 -8.87 -15.17 -3.71
N LEU A 68 -8.33 -14.23 -4.48
CA LEU A 68 -8.59 -14.11 -5.91
C LEU A 68 -8.12 -15.37 -6.68
N ALA A 69 -6.92 -15.85 -6.40
CA ALA A 69 -6.38 -17.06 -7.01
C ALA A 69 -7.25 -18.29 -6.70
N HIS A 70 -7.76 -18.41 -5.47
CA HIS A 70 -8.67 -19.47 -5.09
C HIS A 70 -10.01 -19.40 -5.84
N GLN A 71 -10.60 -18.20 -6.00
CA GLN A 71 -11.83 -17.99 -6.78
C GLN A 71 -11.67 -18.39 -8.25
N GLU A 72 -10.53 -18.03 -8.84
CA GLU A 72 -10.18 -18.34 -10.23
C GLU A 72 -9.57 -19.74 -10.42
N LYS A 73 -9.51 -20.56 -9.35
CA LYS A 73 -8.98 -21.94 -9.37
C LYS A 73 -7.51 -22.05 -9.80
N PHE A 74 -6.71 -21.03 -9.51
CA PHE A 74 -5.26 -21.10 -9.65
C PHE A 74 -4.61 -21.81 -8.46
N GLU A 75 -3.65 -22.69 -8.75
CA GLU A 75 -2.78 -23.26 -7.73
C GLU A 75 -1.61 -22.31 -7.41
N ILE A 76 -1.45 -21.98 -6.13
CA ILE A 76 -0.36 -21.11 -5.67
C ILE A 76 0.82 -21.97 -5.23
N SER A 77 1.96 -21.80 -5.89
CA SER A 77 3.21 -22.45 -5.48
C SER A 77 4.02 -21.54 -4.55
N PHE A 78 4.24 -21.99 -3.32
CA PHE A 78 5.16 -21.32 -2.38
C PHE A 78 6.59 -21.77 -2.65
N LYS A 79 7.25 -21.11 -3.60
CA LYS A 79 8.71 -21.26 -3.73
C LYS A 79 9.39 -20.43 -2.65
N TYR A 80 9.87 -21.09 -1.60
CA TYR A 80 10.79 -20.47 -0.63
C TYR A 80 12.09 -20.11 -1.35
N ARG A 81 12.13 -18.90 -1.93
CA ARG A 81 13.41 -18.31 -2.31
C ARG A 81 14.11 -17.95 -1.00
N GLY A 82 15.26 -18.57 -0.76
CA GLY A 82 16.17 -18.15 0.31
C GLY A 82 16.43 -16.64 0.23
N ARG A 83 16.95 -16.06 1.32
CA ARG A 83 17.31 -14.63 1.42
C ARG A 83 18.44 -14.27 0.45
N ASN A 84 18.19 -14.31 -0.86
CA ASN A 84 19.04 -13.67 -1.83
C ASN A 84 18.92 -12.17 -1.58
N GLN A 85 20.05 -11.48 -1.53
CA GLN A 85 20.08 -10.02 -1.43
C GLN A 85 19.16 -9.47 -2.52
N LYS A 86 18.14 -8.71 -2.11
CA LYS A 86 17.26 -8.04 -3.05
C LYS A 86 18.12 -7.07 -3.85
N GLU A 87 18.24 -7.29 -5.15
CA GLU A 87 18.77 -6.29 -6.07
C GLU A 87 17.91 -5.03 -5.90
N LYS A 88 18.54 -3.91 -5.55
CA LYS A 88 17.84 -2.63 -5.41
C LYS A 88 17.58 -2.09 -6.80
N PHE A 89 16.33 -1.81 -7.11
CA PHE A 89 15.95 -1.16 -8.36
C PHE A 89 16.09 0.36 -8.22
N LYS A 90 16.27 1.05 -9.35
CA LYS A 90 16.27 2.51 -9.39
C LYS A 90 14.86 3.01 -9.04
N ASP A 91 14.78 3.90 -8.06
CA ASP A 91 13.52 4.51 -7.61
C ASP A 91 12.98 5.54 -8.62
N GLY A 92 11.88 6.19 -8.26
CA GLY A 92 11.24 7.24 -9.06
C GLY A 92 12.17 8.38 -9.47
N LEU A 93 11.84 9.03 -10.58
CA LEU A 93 12.58 10.19 -11.09
C LEU A 93 12.21 11.44 -10.29
N VAL A 94 13.20 12.06 -9.65
CA VAL A 94 13.06 13.38 -9.04
C VAL A 94 13.85 14.38 -9.88
N ARG A 95 13.18 15.44 -10.35
CA ARG A 95 13.82 16.55 -11.05
C ARG A 95 14.15 17.66 -10.07
N ASP A 96 15.30 18.28 -10.25
CA ASP A 96 15.64 19.51 -9.55
C ASP A 96 14.71 20.64 -10.00
N LEU A 97 14.26 21.44 -9.05
CA LEU A 97 13.38 22.59 -9.28
C LEU A 97 14.16 23.88 -9.10
N GLU A 98 13.78 24.91 -9.85
CA GLU A 98 14.28 26.27 -9.65
C GLU A 98 13.83 26.80 -8.29
N LYS A 99 14.78 27.27 -7.48
CA LYS A 99 14.50 27.82 -6.15
C LYS A 99 14.18 29.30 -6.26
N GLY A 100 13.05 29.71 -5.71
CA GLY A 100 12.67 31.12 -5.67
C GLY A 100 11.23 31.31 -5.23
N PHE A 101 10.88 32.55 -4.86
CA PHE A 101 9.49 32.94 -4.67
C PHE A 101 8.88 33.31 -6.02
N LEU A 102 7.90 32.53 -6.46
CA LEU A 102 7.16 32.77 -7.70
C LEU A 102 5.87 33.51 -7.36
N SER A 103 5.69 34.70 -7.93
CA SER A 103 4.54 35.58 -7.69
C SER A 103 3.29 35.24 -8.53
N LEU A 104 3.34 34.17 -9.33
CA LEU A 104 2.28 33.78 -10.28
C LEU A 104 1.47 32.58 -9.76
N THR A 105 0.34 32.29 -10.40
CA THR A 105 -0.48 31.11 -10.11
C THR A 105 0.23 29.83 -10.58
N HIS A 106 0.18 28.78 -9.74
CA HIS A 106 0.84 27.50 -10.00
C HIS A 106 -0.20 26.43 -10.35
N ILE A 107 0.13 25.58 -11.32
CA ILE A 107 -0.65 24.39 -11.65
C ILE A 107 0.16 23.17 -11.25
N VAL A 108 -0.42 22.32 -10.41
CA VAL A 108 0.15 21.02 -10.04
C VAL A 108 -0.59 19.96 -10.83
N LEU A 109 0.15 19.15 -11.58
CA LEU A 109 -0.36 17.99 -12.31
C LEU A 109 0.19 16.74 -11.64
N ASP A 110 -0.70 15.82 -11.27
CA ASP A 110 -0.36 14.51 -10.73
C ASP A 110 -1.05 13.42 -11.55
N PHE A 111 -0.40 12.26 -11.66
CA PHE A 111 -1.00 11.09 -12.32
C PHE A 111 -1.91 10.37 -11.33
N ASN A 112 -3.16 10.15 -11.71
CA ASN A 112 -4.06 9.30 -10.94
C ASN A 112 -3.52 7.86 -10.90
N SER A 113 -2.96 7.45 -9.77
CA SER A 113 -2.48 6.09 -9.53
C SER A 113 -1.50 5.58 -10.61
N LEU A 114 -0.36 6.25 -10.76
CA LEU A 114 0.67 5.95 -11.77
C LEU A 114 1.02 4.45 -11.87
N TYR A 115 1.48 3.83 -10.78
CA TYR A 115 1.95 2.44 -10.83
C TYR A 115 0.82 1.42 -11.11
N PRO A 116 -0.34 1.46 -10.43
CA PRO A 116 -1.45 0.58 -10.79
C PRO A 116 -1.86 0.67 -12.26
N SER A 117 -1.89 1.89 -12.81
CA SER A 117 -2.24 2.12 -14.22
C SER A 117 -1.20 1.52 -15.17
N LEU A 118 0.10 1.68 -14.86
CA LEU A 118 1.17 1.08 -15.65
C LEU A 118 1.16 -0.45 -15.59
N ILE A 119 0.84 -1.02 -14.43
CA ILE A 119 0.75 -2.47 -14.23
C ILE A 119 -0.34 -3.07 -15.12
N THR A 120 -1.54 -2.48 -15.12
CA THR A 120 -2.68 -2.98 -15.91
C THR A 120 -2.49 -2.73 -17.40
N GLN A 121 -2.05 -1.53 -17.79
CA GLN A 121 -1.84 -1.16 -19.20
C GLN A 121 -0.82 -2.06 -19.89
N ASN A 122 0.24 -2.45 -19.19
CA ASN A 122 1.33 -3.25 -19.74
C ASN A 122 1.26 -4.73 -19.34
N ASN A 123 0.15 -5.15 -18.71
CA ASN A 123 -0.09 -6.53 -18.30
C ASN A 123 1.07 -7.11 -17.45
N ILE A 124 1.57 -6.33 -16.49
CA ILE A 124 2.69 -6.71 -15.63
C ILE A 124 2.18 -7.67 -14.57
N CYS A 125 2.41 -8.96 -14.74
CA CYS A 125 1.98 -10.01 -13.81
C CYS A 125 2.99 -11.17 -13.78
N PHE A 126 2.98 -11.93 -12.69
CA PHE A 126 3.78 -13.16 -12.60
C PHE A 126 3.40 -14.20 -13.66
N LEU A 127 2.14 -14.23 -14.09
CA LEU A 127 1.64 -15.16 -15.10
C LEU A 127 2.02 -14.77 -16.53
N THR A 128 2.25 -13.48 -16.76
CA THR A 128 2.52 -12.90 -18.10
C THR A 128 4.00 -12.66 -18.33
N LYS A 129 4.82 -12.79 -17.28
CA LYS A 129 6.27 -12.73 -17.38
C LYS A 129 6.78 -13.84 -18.30
N LEU A 130 7.49 -13.45 -19.34
CA LEU A 130 8.14 -14.37 -20.27
C LEU A 130 9.45 -14.89 -19.68
N LEU A 131 9.67 -16.20 -19.87
CA LEU A 131 10.96 -16.84 -19.62
C LEU A 131 11.85 -16.63 -20.85
N ASP A 132 13.16 -16.52 -20.64
CA ASP A 132 14.14 -16.00 -21.62
C ASP A 132 14.16 -16.65 -23.01
N ASN A 133 13.45 -17.78 -23.19
CA ASN A 133 13.45 -18.59 -24.41
C ASN A 133 12.17 -18.51 -25.26
N LYS A 134 11.22 -17.60 -24.97
CA LYS A 134 10.02 -17.42 -25.80
C LYS A 134 10.08 -16.15 -26.65
N GLU A 135 10.18 -16.31 -27.96
CA GLU A 135 10.04 -15.23 -28.94
C GLU A 135 8.55 -14.93 -29.16
N GLU A 136 7.97 -14.11 -28.30
CA GLU A 136 6.66 -13.51 -28.57
C GLU A 136 6.83 -12.17 -29.28
N LYS A 137 6.12 -12.00 -30.42
CA LYS A 137 6.20 -10.80 -31.27
C LYS A 137 5.67 -9.53 -30.61
N GLU A 138 4.78 -9.66 -29.62
CA GLU A 138 4.18 -8.53 -28.91
C GLU A 138 4.39 -8.65 -27.40
N CYS A 139 5.47 -8.05 -26.91
CA CYS A 139 5.77 -7.98 -25.48
C CYS A 139 6.01 -6.54 -25.02
N TYR A 140 5.87 -6.34 -23.71
CA TYR A 140 6.35 -5.15 -23.01
C TYR A 140 7.69 -5.50 -22.35
N GLU A 141 8.73 -4.73 -22.64
CA GLU A 141 10.08 -4.95 -22.14
C GLU A 141 10.48 -3.85 -21.17
N ILE A 142 10.99 -4.25 -20.00
CA ILE A 142 11.56 -3.36 -18.99
C ILE A 142 13.06 -3.63 -18.93
N SER A 143 13.87 -2.63 -19.25
CA SER A 143 15.32 -2.66 -19.11
C SER A 143 15.74 -2.02 -17.79
N PHE A 144 16.74 -2.60 -17.13
CA PHE A 144 17.33 -2.05 -15.92
C PHE A 144 18.80 -2.46 -15.79
N GLU A 145 19.57 -1.64 -15.10
CA GLU A 145 20.98 -1.92 -14.82
C GLU A 145 21.10 -2.66 -13.48
N ASP A 146 21.84 -3.77 -13.48
CA ASP A 146 22.23 -4.47 -12.26
C ASP A 146 23.30 -3.67 -11.50
N ILE A 147 23.54 -4.00 -10.23
CA ILE A 147 24.58 -3.45 -9.35
C ILE A 147 25.99 -3.54 -9.99
N LYS A 148 26.17 -4.48 -10.94
CA LYS A 148 27.40 -4.67 -11.73
C LYS A 148 27.44 -3.88 -13.05
N GLY A 149 26.49 -2.96 -13.28
CA GLY A 149 26.39 -2.17 -14.51
C GLY A 149 25.96 -2.96 -15.75
N LYS A 150 25.42 -4.18 -15.58
CA LYS A 150 24.93 -4.99 -16.70
C LYS A 150 23.45 -4.71 -16.92
N THR A 151 23.08 -4.39 -18.15
CA THR A 151 21.68 -4.25 -18.55
C THR A 151 21.00 -5.63 -18.54
N LYS A 152 19.97 -5.77 -17.73
CA LYS A 152 19.04 -6.89 -17.69
C LYS A 152 17.69 -6.43 -18.26
N TYR A 153 16.92 -7.38 -18.77
CA TYR A 153 15.59 -7.13 -19.32
C TYR A 153 14.59 -8.09 -18.68
N VAL A 154 13.38 -7.59 -18.39
CA VAL A 154 12.22 -8.44 -18.09
C VAL A 154 11.16 -8.18 -19.14
N ARG A 155 10.65 -9.26 -19.75
CA ARG A 155 9.60 -9.19 -20.77
C ARG A 155 8.28 -9.72 -20.23
N PHE A 156 7.19 -9.06 -20.59
CA PHE A 156 5.81 -9.44 -20.25
C PHE A 156 4.98 -9.57 -21.54
N SER A 157 4.15 -10.60 -21.65
CA SER A 157 3.25 -10.78 -22.78
C SER A 157 2.16 -9.71 -22.78
N LYS A 158 1.84 -9.15 -23.95
CA LYS A 158 0.68 -8.26 -24.09
C LYS A 158 -0.61 -9.10 -24.15
N LEU A 159 -1.68 -8.58 -23.56
CA LEU A 159 -3.02 -9.13 -23.79
C LEU A 159 -3.35 -8.97 -25.27
N LYS A 160 -3.64 -10.09 -25.94
CA LYS A 160 -4.31 -10.04 -27.24
C LYS A 160 -5.69 -9.45 -26.99
N LYS A 161 -5.97 -8.28 -27.55
CA LYS A 161 -7.33 -7.76 -27.60
C LYS A 161 -8.06 -8.60 -28.66
N ASP A 162 -8.99 -9.43 -28.20
CA ASP A 162 -10.05 -9.97 -29.06
C ASP A 162 -10.99 -8.83 -29.49
#